data_AF-A0A2V9S4Y6-F1
#
_entry.id   AF-A0A2V9S4Y6-F1
#
_cell.length_a   1.000
_cell.length_b   1.000
_cell.length_c   1.000
_cell.angle_alpha   90.00
_cell.angle_beta   90.00
_cell.angle_gamma   90.00
#
_symmetry.space_group_name_H-M   'P 1'
#
loop_
_entity.id
_entity.type
_entity.pdbx_description
1 polymer ?
#
loop_
_entity_poly.entity_id
_entity_poly.type
_entity_poly.pdbx_seq_one_letter_code
_entity_poly.pdbx_strand_id
1 'polypeptide(L)' 'MTQKEFARSIGVSQSYLSNMEHGRVEIGVEILLTISRRYGKSLEWLLMGD' A
#
# COMPACT_ATOMS: atom_id res chain seq x y z
N MET A 1 8.03 -5.94 10.26
CA MET A 1 6.91 -4.99 10.20
C MET A 1 5.62 -5.78 10.16
N THR A 2 4.67 -5.47 11.04
CA THR A 2 3.32 -6.03 11.04
C THR A 2 2.41 -5.28 10.05
N GLN A 3 1.29 -5.89 9.63
CA GLN A 3 0.30 -5.24 8.78
C GLN A 3 -0.23 -3.94 9.41
N LYS A 4 -0.40 -3.90 10.73
CA LYS A 4 -0.83 -2.71 11.47
C LYS A 4 0.20 -1.58 11.44
N GLU A 5 1.49 -1.92 11.58
CA GLU A 5 2.59 -0.95 11.46
C GLU A 5 2.69 -0.40 10.05
N PHE A 6 2.54 -1.27 9.04
CA PHE A 6 2.55 -0.86 7.64
C PHE A 6 1.38 0.05 7.30
N ALA A 7 0.15 -0.32 7.68
CA ALA A 7 -1.04 0.51 7.50
C ALA A 7 -0.85 1.91 8.09
N ARG A 8 -0.37 1.99 9.34
CA ARG A 8 -0.04 3.27 9.99
C ARG A 8 1.00 4.05 9.20
N SER A 9 2.01 3.39 8.67
CA SER A 9 3.08 4.05 7.90
C SER A 9 2.58 4.71 6.61
N ILE A 10 1.54 4.15 5.98
CA ILE A 10 0.98 4.69 4.74
C ILE A 10 -0.32 5.48 4.98
N GLY A 11 -0.66 5.74 6.24
CA GLY A 11 -1.79 6.60 6.60
C GLY A 11 -3.17 5.95 6.49
N VAL A 12 -3.26 4.62 6.51
CA VAL A 12 -4.52 3.87 6.39
C VAL A 12 -4.83 3.03 7.63
N SER A 13 -6.08 2.59 7.76
CA SER A 13 -6.44 1.59 8.77
C SER A 13 -5.91 0.20 8.36
N GLN A 14 -5.65 -0.65 9.36
CA GLN A 14 -5.27 -2.05 9.09
C GLN A 14 -6.35 -2.80 8.31
N SER A 15 -7.64 -2.52 8.57
CA SER A 15 -8.75 -3.15 7.85
C SER A 15 -8.81 -2.71 6.39
N TYR A 16 -8.52 -1.45 6.08
CA TYR A 16 -8.47 -0.97 4.70
C TYR A 16 -7.30 -1.60 3.94
N LEU A 17 -6.11 -1.66 4.54
CA LEU A 17 -4.96 -2.38 3.98
C LEU A 17 -5.30 -3.86 3.73
N SER A 18 -5.94 -4.55 4.68
CA SER A 18 -6.37 -5.93 4.49
C SER A 18 -7.33 -6.07 3.30
N ASN A 19 -8.29 -5.15 3.13
CA ASN A 19 -9.17 -5.18 1.96
C ASN A 19 -8.40 -4.98 0.64
N MET A 20 -7.36 -4.14 0.61
CA MET A 20 -6.50 -3.96 -0.59
C MET A 20 -5.76 -5.24 -0.94
N GLU A 21 -5.13 -5.88 0.06
CA GLU A 21 -4.35 -7.12 -0.14
C GLU A 21 -5.21 -8.27 -0.66
N HIS A 22 -6.51 -8.27 -0.35
CA HIS A 22 -7.48 -9.24 -0.85
C HIS A 22 -8.22 -8.79 -2.12
N GLY A 23 -7.83 -7.67 -2.74
CA GLY A 23 -8.45 -7.16 -3.97
C GLY A 23 -9.90 -6.74 -3.82
N ARG A 24 -10.35 -6.41 -2.60
CA ARG A 24 -11.75 -6.01 -2.32
C ARG A 24 -12.02 -4.54 -2.55
N VAL A 25 -10.96 -3.73 -2.64
CA VAL A 25 -11.01 -2.29 -2.85
C VAL A 25 -9.86 -1.87 -3.76
N GLU A 26 -10.11 -0.87 -4.60
CA GLU A 26 -9.07 -0.21 -5.39
C GLU A 26 -8.12 0.58 -4.48
N ILE A 27 -6.85 0.64 -4.87
CA ILE A 27 -5.82 1.40 -4.18
C ILE A 27 -5.73 2.80 -4.80
N GLY A 28 -5.91 3.84 -3.99
CA GLY A 28 -5.75 5.22 -4.43
C GLY A 28 -4.30 5.55 -4.83
N VAL A 29 -4.13 6.41 -5.84
CA VAL A 29 -2.81 6.82 -6.35
C VAL A 29 -1.95 7.50 -5.27
N GLU A 30 -2.58 8.19 -4.32
CA GLU A 30 -1.92 8.82 -3.18
C GLU A 30 -1.25 7.80 -2.26
N ILE A 31 -1.85 6.62 -2.09
CA ILE A 31 -1.30 5.52 -1.30
C ILE A 31 -0.11 4.89 -2.03
N LEU A 32 -0.25 4.65 -3.34
CA LEU A 32 0.83 4.16 -4.19
C LEU A 32 2.05 5.10 -4.18
N LEU A 33 1.82 6.42 -4.32
CA LEU A 33 2.88 7.43 -4.23
C LEU A 33 3.52 7.47 -2.83
N THR A 34 2.73 7.29 -1.78
CA THR A 34 3.24 7.22 -0.40
C THR A 34 4.15 6.01 -0.22
N ILE A 35 3.74 4.84 -0.71
CA ILE A 35 4.55 3.62 -0.66
C ILE A 35 5.84 3.82 -1.45
N SER A 36 5.74 4.34 -2.68
CA SER A 36 6.89 4.58 -3.54
C SER A 36 7.93 5.48 -2.90
N ARG A 37 7.53 6.66 -2.41
CA ARG A 37 8.44 7.63 -1.77
C ARG A 37 9.03 7.13 -0.46
N ARG A 38 8.26 6.39 0.34
CA ARG A 38 8.70 5.91 1.65
C ARG A 38 9.62 4.71 1.57
N TYR A 39 9.36 3.79 0.65
CA TYR A 39 10.02 2.49 0.58
C TYR A 39 10.94 2.34 -0.64
N GLY A 40 11.07 3.38 -1.47
CA GLY A 40 11.94 3.38 -2.65
C GLY A 40 11.51 2.37 -3.72
N LYS A 41 10.21 2.05 -3.81
CA LYS A 41 9.65 1.16 -4.81
C LYS A 41 9.12 1.96 -6.00
N SER A 42 9.35 1.46 -7.21
CA SER A 42 8.80 2.09 -8.40
C SER A 42 7.28 1.84 -8.48
N LEU A 43 6.56 2.71 -9.18
CA LEU A 43 5.13 2.51 -9.38
C LEU A 43 4.87 1.27 -10.24
N GLU A 44 5.76 1.01 -11.20
CA GLU A 44 5.73 -0.18 -12.05
C GLU A 44 5.78 -1.45 -11.21
N TRP A 45 6.69 -1.53 -10.23
CA TRP A 45 6.80 -2.67 -9.33
C TRP A 45 5.52 -2.84 -8.48
N LEU A 46 4.91 -1.74 -8.02
CA LEU A 46 3.68 -1.78 -7.22
C LEU A 46 2.45 -2.22 -8.02
N LEU A 47 2.40 -1.91 -9.32
CA LEU A 47 1.25 -2.20 -10.17
C LEU A 47 1.34 -3.57 -10.86
N MET A 48 2.55 -3.97 -11.22
CA MET A 48 2.77 -5.14 -12.08
C MET A 48 3.37 -6.33 -11.34
N GLY A 49 4.00 -6.10 -10.19
CA GLY A 49 4.88 -7.10 -9.58
C GLY A 49 6.12 -7.39 -10.44
N ASP A 50 6.96 -8.31 -9.97
CA ASP A 50 7.95 -9.05 -10.77
C ASP A 50 7.45 -10.49 -10.96
#